data_AF-X0YVM9-F1
#
_entry.id   AF-X0YVM9-F1
#
_cell.length_a   1.000
_cell.length_b   1.000
_cell.length_c   1.000
_cell.angle_alpha   90.00
_cell.angle_beta   90.00
_cell.angle_gamma   90.00
#
_symmetry.space_group_name_H-M   'P 1'
#
loop_
_entity.id
_entity.type
_entity.pdbx_description
1 polymer ?
#
loop_
_entity_poly.entity_id
_entity_poly.type
_entity_poly.pdbx_seq_one_letter_code
_entity_poly.pdbx_strand_id
1 'polypeptide(L)'
;MNKDIDLKPDEIKKSIWGLSQKRSKLQSRLMSLSPMIEGCIHKIYKKCGNPKCYCANGKKHGPYRAISKKTGGRTKLTYISDT
;
A
#
# COMPACT_ATOMS: atom_id res chain seq x y z
N MET A 1 -6.28 -17.76 -29.77
CA MET A 1 -6.25 -19.24 -29.80
C MET A 1 -6.28 -19.74 -28.37
N ASN A 2 -7.41 -20.31 -27.94
CA ASN A 2 -7.50 -20.99 -26.64
C ASN A 2 -6.79 -22.33 -26.78
N LYS A 3 -5.69 -22.50 -26.05
CA LYS A 3 -4.77 -23.65 -26.14
C LYS A 3 -5.33 -24.91 -25.46
N ASP A 4 -6.53 -24.80 -24.89
CA ASP A 4 -7.14 -25.80 -23.99
C ASP A 4 -8.08 -26.79 -24.70
N ILE A 5 -8.29 -26.65 -26.02
CA ILE A 5 -9.26 -27.47 -26.77
C ILE A 5 -8.71 -28.89 -27.07
N ASP A 6 -7.39 -29.09 -27.01
CA ASP A 6 -6.73 -30.35 -27.37
C ASP A 6 -6.11 -31.14 -26.19
N LEU A 7 -6.39 -30.75 -24.94
CA LEU A 7 -5.82 -31.41 -23.76
C LEU A 7 -6.50 -32.75 -23.46
N LYS A 8 -5.71 -33.77 -23.11
CA LYS A 8 -6.27 -35.05 -22.67
C LYS A 8 -6.96 -34.90 -21.31
N PRO A 9 -7.97 -35.72 -20.99
CA PRO A 9 -8.74 -35.60 -19.75
C PRO A 9 -7.90 -35.51 -18.46
N ASP A 10 -6.78 -36.21 -18.38
CA ASP A 10 -5.91 -36.18 -17.21
C ASP A 10 -5.06 -34.89 -17.10
N GLU A 11 -4.69 -34.31 -18.24
CA GLU A 11 -4.02 -33.01 -18.29
C GLU A 11 -4.97 -31.89 -17.83
N ILE A 12 -6.23 -31.97 -18.24
CA ILE A 12 -7.30 -31.06 -17.78
C ILE A 12 -7.47 -31.18 -16.26
N LYS A 13 -7.60 -32.39 -15.71
CA LYS A 13 -7.71 -32.61 -14.25
C LYS A 13 -6.52 -32.01 -13.49
N LYS A 14 -5.30 -32.25 -13.99
CA LYS A 14 -4.06 -31.71 -13.39
C LYS A 14 -4.04 -30.18 -13.42
N SER A 15 -4.47 -29.58 -14.54
CA SER A 15 -4.58 -28.14 -14.70
C SER A 15 -5.62 -27.54 -13.73
N ILE A 16 -6.82 -28.11 -13.68
CA ILE A 16 -7.89 -27.70 -12.76
C ILE A 16 -7.41 -27.78 -11.31
N TRP A 17 -6.77 -28.88 -10.92
CA TRP A 17 -6.23 -29.03 -9.58
C TRP A 17 -5.19 -27.95 -9.28
N GLY A 18 -4.24 -27.72 -10.19
CA GLY A 18 -3.22 -26.68 -10.03
C GLY A 18 -3.80 -25.28 -9.90
N LEU A 19 -4.81 -24.94 -10.72
CA LEU A 19 -5.51 -23.66 -10.64
C LEU A 19 -6.31 -23.52 -9.33
N SER A 20 -6.96 -24.60 -8.88
CA SER A 20 -7.69 -24.62 -7.61
C SER A 20 -6.75 -24.36 -6.42
N GLN A 21 -5.57 -24.99 -6.41
CA GLN A 21 -4.55 -24.76 -5.38
C GLN A 21 -4.03 -23.32 -5.40
N LYS A 22 -3.74 -22.77 -6.59
CA LYS A 22 -3.33 -21.37 -6.74
C LYS A 22 -4.41 -20.41 -6.23
N ARG A 23 -5.67 -20.65 -6.59
CA ARG A 23 -6.82 -19.86 -6.13
C ARG A 23 -6.94 -19.90 -4.61
N SER A 24 -6.91 -21.09 -4.01
CA SER A 24 -6.98 -21.28 -2.56
C SER A 24 -5.87 -20.50 -1.83
N LYS A 25 -4.62 -20.61 -2.31
CA LYS A 25 -3.48 -19.89 -1.73
C LYS A 25 -3.64 -18.37 -1.80
N LEU A 26 -4.16 -17.84 -2.92
CA LEU A 26 -4.43 -16.41 -3.06
C LEU A 26 -5.55 -15.95 -2.15
N GLN A 27 -6.64 -16.74 -2.04
CA GLN A 27 -7.75 -16.45 -1.13
C GLN A 27 -7.29 -16.42 0.32
N SER A 28 -6.49 -17.41 0.77
CA SER A 28 -5.95 -17.41 2.13
C SER A 28 -5.12 -16.16 2.42
N ARG A 29 -4.25 -15.75 1.48
CA ARG A 29 -3.45 -14.52 1.63
C ARG A 29 -4.31 -13.26 1.70
N LEU A 30 -5.38 -13.20 0.92
CA LEU A 30 -6.30 -12.06 0.92
C LEU A 30 -7.15 -11.99 2.20
N MET A 31 -7.49 -13.14 2.78
CA MET A 31 -8.23 -13.19 4.05
C MET A 31 -7.34 -12.95 5.27
N SER A 32 -6.03 -13.18 5.16
CA SER A 32 -5.06 -12.99 6.24
C SER A 32 -4.32 -11.65 6.18
N LEU A 33 -4.99 -10.57 5.74
CA LEU A 33 -4.37 -9.26 5.64
C LEU A 33 -4.08 -8.67 7.03
N SER A 34 -2.89 -8.09 7.19
CA SER A 34 -2.56 -7.30 8.38
C SER A 34 -3.45 -6.05 8.49
N PRO A 35 -3.61 -5.47 9.69
CA PRO A 35 -4.35 -4.22 9.86
C PRO A 35 -3.88 -3.15 8.86
N MET A 36 -4.81 -2.63 8.06
CA MET A 36 -4.54 -1.59 7.07
C MET A 36 -4.80 -0.21 7.66
N ILE A 37 -3.95 0.75 7.31
CA ILE A 37 -4.16 2.16 7.64
C ILE A 37 -4.77 2.85 6.44
N GLU A 38 -5.96 3.43 6.63
CA GLU A 38 -6.60 4.26 5.61
C GLU A 38 -5.86 5.60 5.46
N GLY A 39 -5.57 5.98 4.22
CA GLY A 39 -5.02 7.28 3.86
C GLY A 39 -3.91 7.21 2.82
N CYS A 40 -3.29 8.36 2.55
CA CYS A 40 -2.15 8.48 1.64
C CYS A 40 -0.91 8.93 2.42
N ILE A 41 0.24 8.31 2.15
CA ILE A 41 1.51 8.75 2.74
C ILE A 41 2.10 9.92 1.95
N HIS A 42 2.50 10.98 2.65
CA HIS A 42 3.08 12.18 2.08
C HIS A 42 4.43 12.50 2.73
N LYS A 43 5.34 13.10 1.95
CA LYS A 43 6.53 13.76 2.47
C LYS A 43 6.23 15.24 2.68
N ILE A 44 6.30 15.69 3.92
CA ILE A 44 6.02 17.06 4.32
C ILE A 44 7.34 17.76 4.62
N TYR A 45 7.46 19.00 4.14
CA TYR A 45 8.57 19.89 4.48
C TYR A 45 8.04 21.18 5.11
N LYS A 46 8.57 21.57 6.27
CA LYS A 46 8.05 22.69 7.07
C LYS A 46 9.14 23.60 7.64
N LYS A 47 8.75 24.84 7.98
CA LYS A 47 9.60 25.77 8.74
C LYS A 47 9.44 25.49 10.24
N CYS A 48 10.48 25.71 11.05
CA CYS A 48 10.43 25.50 12.50
C CYS A 48 9.94 26.71 13.30
N GLY A 49 9.82 27.89 12.68
CA GLY A 49 9.40 29.13 13.35
C GLY A 49 10.55 29.95 13.94
N ASN A 50 11.75 29.38 14.09
CA ASN A 50 12.93 30.17 14.48
C ASN A 50 13.40 31.06 13.31
N PRO A 51 13.40 32.40 13.44
CA PRO A 51 13.78 33.31 12.37
C PRO A 51 15.26 33.19 11.96
N LYS A 52 16.13 32.67 12.85
CA LYS A 52 17.55 32.44 12.57
C LYS A 52 17.83 31.06 11.95
N CYS A 53 16.83 30.20 11.78
CA CYS A 53 17.04 28.88 11.20
C CYS A 53 17.18 28.96 9.68
N TYR A 54 17.99 28.07 9.07
CA TYR A 54 18.14 27.99 7.61
C TYR A 54 16.79 27.80 6.88
N CYS A 55 15.81 27.16 7.53
CA CYS A 55 14.50 26.95 6.94
C CYS A 55 13.64 28.23 6.84
N ALA A 56 14.05 29.32 7.49
CA ALA A 56 13.36 30.60 7.43
C ALA A 56 13.44 31.20 6.03
N ASN A 57 14.64 31.17 5.41
CA ASN A 57 14.93 31.80 4.12
C ASN A 57 15.33 30.82 3.01
N GLY A 58 15.48 29.53 3.34
CA GLY A 58 15.95 28.53 2.39
C GLY A 58 15.18 27.21 2.48
N LYS A 59 15.92 26.11 2.43
CA LYS A 59 15.37 24.75 2.40
C LYS A 59 14.57 24.45 3.66
N LYS A 60 13.32 24.00 3.50
CA LYS A 60 12.45 23.58 4.60
C LYS A 60 12.96 22.29 5.26
N HIS A 61 12.67 22.12 6.55
CA HIS A 61 12.99 20.88 7.28
C HIS A 61 12.12 19.72 6.78
N GLY A 62 12.70 18.53 6.70
CA GLY A 62 12.04 17.30 6.27
C GLY A 62 13.00 16.38 5.50
N PRO A 63 12.48 15.30 4.88
CA PRO A 63 11.07 14.96 4.78
C PRO A 63 10.52 14.39 6.10
N TYR A 64 9.38 14.92 6.55
CA TYR A 64 8.55 14.25 7.54
C TYR A 64 7.53 13.39 6.82
N ARG A 65 7.39 12.13 7.21
CA ARG A 65 6.36 11.25 6.66
C ARG A 65 5.06 11.45 7.45
N ALA A 66 3.95 11.59 6.73
CA ALA A 66 2.64 11.68 7.36
C ALA A 66 1.56 11.01 6.51
N ILE A 67 0.59 10.39 7.16
CA ILE A 67 -0.59 9.82 6.53
C ILE A 67 -1.69 10.88 6.54
N SER A 68 -2.25 11.17 5.36
CA SER A 68 -3.39 12.04 5.16
C SER A 68 -4.66 11.21 5.02
N LYS A 69 -5.67 11.50 5.84
CA LYS A 69 -6.99 10.85 5.82
C LYS A 69 -8.09 11.88 6.03
N LYS A 70 -9.24 11.71 5.37
CA LYS A 70 -10.45 12.50 5.68
C LYS A 70 -11.15 11.93 6.92
N THR A 71 -11.48 12.77 7.88
CA THR A 71 -12.23 12.40 9.09
C THR A 71 -13.20 13.53 9.41
N GLY A 72 -14.50 13.24 9.41
CA GLY A 72 -15.55 14.25 9.66
C GLY A 72 -15.51 15.42 8.68
N GLY A 73 -15.28 15.14 7.38
CA GLY A 73 -15.20 16.16 6.32
C GLY A 73 -13.90 16.98 6.29
N ARG A 74 -12.98 16.78 7.24
CA ARG A 74 -11.70 17.50 7.30
C ARG A 74 -10.52 16.56 7.05
N THR A 75 -9.46 17.07 6.43
CA THR A 75 -8.21 16.32 6.25
C THR A 75 -7.41 16.36 7.55
N LYS A 76 -7.10 15.17 8.08
CA LYS A 76 -6.23 14.98 9.23
C LYS A 76 -4.90 14.38 8.77
N LEU A 77 -3.80 14.97 9.25
CA LEU A 77 -2.45 14.48 9.02
C LEU A 77 -1.93 13.80 10.29
N THR A 78 -1.51 12.55 10.18
CA THR A 78 -0.87 11.78 11.26
C THR A 78 0.58 11.55 10.87
N TYR A 79 1.52 12.15 11.60
CA TYR A 79 2.95 11.95 11.36
C TYR A 79 3.37 10.56 11.80
N ILE A 80 4.22 9.93 10.99
CA ILE A 80 4.80 8.62 11.29
C ILE A 80 6.32 8.77 11.45
N SER A 81 6.86 8.11 12.46
CA SER A 81 8.31 7.97 12.65
C SER A 81 8.79 6.72 11.93
N ASP A 82 10.00 6.78 11.38
CA ASP A 82 10.71 5.58 10.94
C ASP A 82 11.25 4.90 12.21
N THR A 83 10.45 4.03 12.83
CA THR A 83 10.91 3.08 13.87
C THR A 83 11.63 1.91 13.23
#